data_AF-A0A9Q3IXE3-F1
#
_entry.id   AF-A0A9Q3IXE3-F1
#
_cell.length_a   1.000
_cell.length_b   1.000
_cell.length_c   1.000
_cell.angle_alpha   90.00
_cell.angle_beta   90.00
_cell.angle_gamma   90.00
#
_symmetry.space_group_name_H-M   'P 1'
#
loop_
_entity.id
_entity.type
_entity.pdbx_description
1 polymer ?
#
loop_
_entity_poly.entity_id
_entity_poly.type
_entity_poly.pdbx_seq_one_letter_code
_entity_poly.pdbx_strand_id
1 'polypeptide(L)'
;MTEERVKEYEELKNSLTNSPFLLMPHWILTAKLYIDSCGEGLGAALHQTKIINDKPVEGPIFFISRQIKPAEASYGASQMECLCLVWAL
;
A
#
# COMPACT_ATOMS: atom_id res chain seq x y z
N MET A 1 24.06 0.39 17.92
CA MET A 1 22.89 0.74 17.09
C MET A 1 23.40 1.72 16.04
N THR A 2 23.22 1.46 14.75
CA THR A 2 23.68 2.38 13.69
C THR A 2 22.75 3.58 13.60
N GLU A 3 23.24 4.73 13.14
CA GLU A 3 22.43 5.95 12.98
C GLU A 3 21.24 5.72 12.04
N GLU A 4 21.46 4.98 10.95
CA GLU A 4 20.42 4.57 10.00
C GLU A 4 19.27 3.80 10.68
N ARG A 5 19.59 2.81 11.53
CA ARG A 5 18.57 2.03 12.23
C ARG A 5 17.76 2.87 13.21
N VAL A 6 18.37 3.90 13.82
CA VAL A 6 17.66 4.83 14.69
C VAL A 6 16.71 5.70 13.86
N LYS A 7 17.16 6.17 12.68
CA LYS A 7 16.33 6.95 11.75
C LYS A 7 15.11 6.16 11.28
N GLU A 8 15.30 4.94 10.80
CA GLU A 8 14.21 4.08 10.35
C GLU A 8 13.20 3.78 11.47
N TYR A 9 13.69 3.55 12.69
CA TYR A 9 12.83 3.32 13.85
C TYR A 9 11.95 4.53 14.17
N GLU A 10 12.52 5.74 14.15
CA GLU A 10 11.75 6.97 14.39
C GLU A 10 10.78 7.28 13.23
N GLU A 11 11.16 6.99 11.98
CA GLU A 11 10.25 7.11 10.82
C GLU A 11 9.06 6.15 10.92
N LEU A 12 9.30 4.89 11.32
CA LEU A 12 8.24 3.92 11.56
C LEU A 12 7.30 4.39 12.67
N LYS A 13 7.86 4.85 13.79
CA LYS A 13 7.07 5.38 14.91
C LYS A 13 6.22 6.57 14.47
N ASN A 14 6.81 7.51 13.74
CA ASN A 14 6.09 8.67 13.22
C ASN A 14 4.95 8.28 12.27
N SER A 15 5.19 7.28 11.41
CA SER A 15 4.17 6.79 10.47
C SER A 15 3.00 6.12 11.19
N LEU A 16 3.26 5.36 12.25
CA LEU A 16 2.22 4.72 13.07
C LEU A 16 1.39 5.74 13.86
N THR A 17 2.02 6.76 14.43
CA THR A 17 1.32 7.76 15.24
C THR A 17 0.56 8.79 14.42
N ASN A 18 0.93 8.97 13.14
CA ASN A 18 0.31 9.93 12.22
C ASN A 18 -0.34 9.24 11.02
N SER A 19 -0.74 7.98 11.18
CA SER A 19 -1.36 7.19 10.10
C SER A 19 -2.63 7.88 9.59
N PRO A 20 -2.89 7.86 8.26
CA PRO A 20 -4.15 8.34 7.71
C PRO A 20 -5.33 7.52 8.26
N PHE A 21 -6.51 8.15 8.31
CA PHE A 21 -7.75 7.46 8.65
C PHE A 21 -8.13 6.47 7.55
N LEU A 22 -8.51 5.25 7.95
CA LEU A 22 -9.02 4.23 7.05
C LEU A 22 -10.55 4.26 7.00
N LEU A 23 -11.10 4.22 5.79
CA LEU A 23 -12.53 4.03 5.59
C LEU A 23 -12.91 2.59 5.95
N MET A 24 -14.00 2.43 6.70
CA MET A 24 -14.60 1.10 6.93
C MET A 24 -14.93 0.44 5.59
N PRO A 25 -14.63 -0.84 5.33
CA PRO A 25 -14.99 -1.48 4.06
C PRO A 25 -16.51 -1.55 3.87
N HIS A 26 -16.99 -1.40 2.63
CA HIS A 26 -18.39 -1.65 2.28
C HIS A 26 -18.51 -2.61 1.09
N TRP A 27 -19.05 -3.80 1.34
CA TRP A 27 -19.08 -4.92 0.39
C TRP A 27 -19.91 -4.71 -0.90
N ILE A 28 -20.77 -3.67 -0.95
CA ILE A 28 -21.61 -3.37 -2.12
C ILE A 28 -20.93 -2.36 -3.04
N LEU A 29 -20.02 -1.54 -2.51
CA LEU A 29 -19.35 -0.49 -3.27
C LEU A 29 -18.15 -1.05 -4.03
N THR A 30 -17.95 -0.57 -5.25
CA THR A 30 -16.76 -0.90 -6.04
C THR A 30 -15.50 -0.42 -5.34
N ALA A 31 -14.55 -1.32 -5.14
CA ALA A 31 -13.22 -0.98 -4.66
C ALA A 31 -12.28 -0.62 -5.82
N LYS A 32 -11.33 0.27 -5.55
CA LYS A 32 -10.23 0.62 -6.46
C LYS A 32 -8.94 0.12 -5.84
N LEU A 33 -8.21 -0.73 -6.56
CA LEU A 33 -6.92 -1.22 -6.13
C LEU A 33 -5.82 -0.42 -6.81
N TYR A 34 -5.05 0.32 -6.03
CA TYR A 34 -3.80 0.93 -6.46
C TYR A 34 -2.66 -0.03 -6.16
N ILE A 35 -1.74 -0.16 -7.10
CA ILE A 35 -0.54 -0.98 -6.96
C ILE A 35 0.68 -0.16 -7.37
N ASP A 36 1.82 -0.50 -6.82
CA ASP A 36 3.12 0.01 -7.23
C ASP A 36 4.20 -0.99 -6.86
N SER A 37 5.26 -1.07 -7.66
CA SER A 37 6.36 -1.99 -7.42
C SER A 37 7.72 -1.30 -7.57
N CYS A 38 8.68 -1.73 -6.77
CA CYS A 38 10.05 -1.29 -6.90
C CYS A 38 11.02 -2.47 -6.78
N GLY A 39 12.32 -2.18 -6.91
CA GLY A 39 13.37 -3.19 -6.80
C GLY A 39 13.51 -3.83 -5.42
N GLU A 40 12.75 -3.39 -4.41
CA GLU A 40 12.85 -3.89 -3.03
C GLU A 40 11.51 -4.45 -2.51
N GLY A 41 10.39 -3.96 -3.03
CA GLY A 41 9.08 -4.30 -2.49
C GLY A 41 7.93 -4.11 -3.48
N LEU A 42 6.81 -4.72 -3.09
CA LEU A 42 5.50 -4.56 -3.72
C LEU A 42 4.60 -3.83 -2.73
N GLY A 43 3.78 -2.91 -3.23
CA GLY A 43 2.83 -2.15 -2.44
C GLY A 43 1.47 -2.08 -3.12
N ALA A 44 0.40 -2.16 -2.33
CA ALA A 44 -0.94 -1.90 -2.82
C ALA A 44 -1.82 -1.19 -1.78
N ALA A 45 -2.76 -0.40 -2.26
CA ALA A 45 -3.74 0.30 -1.46
C ALA A 45 -5.15 0.04 -2.01
N LEU A 46 -6.02 -0.51 -1.17
CA LEU A 46 -7.42 -0.73 -1.50
C LEU A 46 -8.22 0.50 -1.09
N HIS A 47 -8.90 1.13 -2.03
CA HIS A 47 -9.67 2.36 -1.85
C HIS A 47 -11.15 2.13 -2.14
N GLN A 48 -12.03 2.93 -1.54
CA GLN A 48 -13.43 3.06 -1.96
C GLN A 48 -13.85 4.52 -1.98
N THR A 49 -14.77 4.84 -2.88
CA THR A 49 -15.47 6.14 -2.88
C THR A 49 -16.76 6.03 -2.07
N LYS A 50 -16.96 6.92 -1.09
CA LYS A 50 -18.14 6.98 -0.23
C LYS A 50 -18.72 8.38 -0.19
N ILE A 51 -20.01 8.50 0.12
CA ILE A 51 -20.61 9.80 0.42
C ILE A 51 -20.36 10.11 1.90
N ILE A 52 -19.63 11.19 2.16
CA ILE A 52 -19.38 11.72 3.50
C ILE A 52 -19.72 13.21 3.44
N ASN A 53 -20.61 13.68 4.32
CA ASN A 53 -21.11 15.06 4.34
C ASN A 53 -21.62 15.50 2.94
N ASP A 54 -22.46 14.66 2.32
CA ASP A 54 -23.08 14.87 1.00
C ASP A 54 -22.10 15.03 -0.18
N LYS A 55 -20.83 14.61 0.00
CA LYS A 55 -19.79 14.69 -1.04
C LYS A 55 -19.14 13.33 -1.26
N PRO A 56 -18.79 12.99 -2.52
CA PRO A 56 -17.99 11.81 -2.80
C PRO A 56 -16.56 12.02 -2.28
N VAL A 57 -16.13 11.15 -1.39
CA VAL A 57 -14.77 11.10 -0.84
C VAL A 57 -14.21 9.73 -1.14
N GLU A 58 -13.09 9.71 -1.87
CA GLU A 58 -12.29 8.51 -2.02
C GLU A 58 -11.28 8.44 -0.87
N GLY A 59 -11.18 7.27 -0.25
CA GLY A 59 -10.18 7.04 0.80
C GLY A 59 -9.73 5.59 0.88
N PRO A 60 -8.58 5.37 1.54
CA PRO A 60 -8.04 4.04 1.72
C PRO A 60 -8.87 3.24 2.72
N ILE A 61 -9.09 1.97 2.43
CA ILE A 61 -9.63 0.97 3.35
C ILE A 61 -8.47 0.21 3.99
N PHE A 62 -7.45 -0.09 3.19
CA PHE A 62 -6.37 -0.97 3.60
C PHE A 62 -5.12 -0.73 2.76
N PHE A 63 -3.96 -0.87 3.39
CA PHE A 63 -2.65 -0.85 2.73
C PHE A 63 -1.97 -2.19 2.97
N ILE A 64 -1.38 -2.75 1.92
CA ILE A 64 -0.57 -3.97 1.99
C ILE A 64 0.76 -3.75 1.30
N SER A 65 1.81 -4.35 1.86
CA SER A 65 3.11 -4.40 1.21
C SER A 65 3.85 -5.66 1.59
N ARG A 66 4.80 -6.06 0.74
CA ARG A 66 5.77 -7.11 1.03
C ARG A 66 7.09 -6.84 0.34
N GLN A 67 8.16 -7.40 0.88
CA GLN A 67 9.45 -7.44 0.18
C GLN A 67 9.42 -8.40 -1.00
N ILE A 68 10.28 -8.13 -1.98
CA ILE A 68 10.50 -9.03 -3.12
C ILE A 68 11.27 -10.28 -2.67
N LYS A 69 10.99 -11.41 -3.32
CA LYS A 69 11.75 -12.63 -3.12
C LYS A 69 13.00 -12.63 -4.02
N PRO A 70 14.08 -13.34 -3.66
CA PRO A 70 15.26 -13.45 -4.52
C PRO A 70 14.96 -13.96 -5.94
N ALA A 71 13.96 -14.82 -6.09
CA ALA A 71 13.51 -15.33 -7.40
C ALA A 71 12.76 -14.29 -8.25
N GLU A 72 12.24 -13.23 -7.62
CA GLU A 72 11.51 -12.14 -8.27
C GLU A 72 12.45 -10.98 -8.63
N ALA A 73 13.64 -10.91 -8.03
CA ALA A 73 14.60 -9.81 -8.18
C ALA A 73 15.14 -9.63 -9.62
N SER A 74 15.06 -10.66 -10.46
CA SER A 74 15.47 -10.60 -11.87
C SER A 74 14.39 -10.08 -12.81
N TYR A 75 13.17 -9.80 -12.31
CA TYR A 75 12.07 -9.34 -13.15
C TYR A 75 12.30 -7.90 -13.62
N GLY A 76 11.95 -7.63 -14.87
CA GLY A 76 11.90 -6.27 -15.40
C GLY A 76 10.71 -5.48 -14.83
N ALA A 77 10.71 -4.16 -15.00
CA ALA A 77 9.69 -3.27 -14.42
C ALA A 77 8.24 -3.71 -14.74
N SER A 78 7.92 -4.01 -16.00
CA SER A 78 6.57 -4.45 -16.37
C SER A 78 6.18 -5.81 -15.76
N GLN A 79 7.15 -6.70 -15.53
CA GLN A 79 6.91 -7.97 -14.85
C GLN A 79 6.68 -7.77 -13.35
N MET A 80 7.37 -6.82 -12.75
CA MET A 80 7.20 -6.42 -11.35
C MET A 80 5.82 -5.79 -11.11
N GLU A 81 5.37 -4.90 -11.99
CA GLU A 81 4.01 -4.33 -11.94
C GLU A 81 2.94 -5.42 -12.04
N CYS A 82 3.11 -6.37 -12.98
CA CYS A 82 2.20 -7.49 -13.13
C CYS A 82 2.20 -8.42 -11.91
N LEU A 83 3.38 -8.71 -11.35
CA LEU A 83 3.52 -9.47 -10.11
C LEU A 83 2.80 -8.75 -8.95
N CYS A 84 2.95 -7.44 -8.83
CA CYS A 84 2.27 -6.64 -7.80
C CYS A 84 0.75 -6.72 -7.95
N LEU A 85 0.24 -6.58 -9.18
CA LEU A 85 -1.19 -6.74 -9.48
C LEU A 85 -1.71 -8.10 -9.03
N VAL A 86 -1.07 -9.18 -9.49
CA VAL A 86 -1.52 -10.55 -9.21
C VAL A 86 -1.43 -10.89 -7.73
N TRP A 87 -0.40 -10.38 -7.04
CA TRP A 87 -0.24 -10.60 -5.61
C TRP A 87 -1.28 -9.84 -4.76
N ALA A 88 -1.69 -8.65 -5.19
CA ALA A 88 -2.60 -7.78 -4.45
C ALA A 88 -4.09 -8.07 -4.68
N LEU A 89 -4.44 -8.91 -5.65
CA LEU A 89 -5.79 -9.43 -5.93
C LEU A 89 -6.13 -10.63 -5.04
#